data_AF-A0A1M5A4X3-F1
#
_entry.id   AF-A0A1M5A4X3-F1
#
_cell.length_a   1.000
_cell.length_b   1.000
_cell.length_c   1.000
_cell.angle_alpha   90.00
_cell.angle_beta   90.00
_cell.angle_gamma   90.00
#
_symmetry.space_group_name_H-M   'P 1'
#
loop_
_entity.id
_entity.type
_entity.pdbx_description
1 polymer ?
#
loop_
_entity_poly.entity_id
_entity_poly.type
_entity_poly.pdbx_seq_one_letter_code
_entity_poly.pdbx_strand_id
1 'polypeptide(L)'
;MRPQGYVDNPMEWVDPLGLTSCQLSKAMEDNGTPRPKDSAAHHIVPETAKGAQPARDVLKKHKIDVNGTDNGVFLPNRNNTSNMSGILHNGKHPNDYITAVNNRISDADKIGGKQGVLDELKNIKNILSNAERDSSWYTIL
;
A
#
# COMPACT_ATOMS: atom_id res chain seq x y z
N MET A 1 28.22 7.16 -21.26
CA MET A 1 27.68 8.45 -20.78
C MET A 1 27.03 8.21 -19.43
N ARG A 2 27.38 9.01 -18.41
CA ARG A 2 26.72 9.02 -17.11
C ARG A 2 25.74 10.21 -17.11
N PRO A 3 24.48 10.05 -16.70
CA PRO A 3 23.76 11.14 -16.07
C PRO A 3 23.68 10.86 -14.57
N GLN A 4 24.42 11.67 -13.83
CA GLN A 4 24.10 12.06 -12.45
C GLN A 4 22.62 12.50 -12.45
N GLY A 5 21.73 12.05 -11.57
CA GLY A 5 21.83 12.06 -10.13
C GLY A 5 20.50 12.65 -9.66
N TYR A 6 19.47 11.81 -9.54
CA TYR A 6 18.33 12.17 -8.72
C TYR A 6 18.71 11.76 -7.31
N VAL A 7 18.95 12.75 -6.46
CA VAL A 7 19.06 12.51 -5.03
C VAL A 7 17.64 12.19 -4.60
N ASP A 8 17.30 10.90 -4.59
CA ASP A 8 16.01 10.46 -4.08
C ASP A 8 15.94 10.87 -2.62
N ASN A 9 15.01 11.77 -2.33
CA ASN A 9 14.63 12.07 -0.96
C ASN A 9 14.26 10.72 -0.31
N PRO A 10 14.91 10.27 0.77
CA PRO A 10 14.64 8.97 1.40
C PRO A 10 13.20 8.84 1.96
N MET A 11 12.37 9.88 1.79
CA MET A 11 10.98 10.01 2.20
C MET A 11 9.97 9.84 1.04
N GLU A 12 10.40 9.84 -0.23
CA GLU A 12 9.55 9.55 -1.40
C GLU A 12 9.96 8.22 -2.02
N TRP A 13 9.74 7.12 -1.31
CA TRP A 13 10.20 5.81 -1.80
C TRP A 13 9.23 5.24 -2.83
N VAL A 14 9.71 5.11 -4.06
CA VAL A 14 9.20 4.22 -5.10
C VAL A 14 9.84 2.85 -4.85
N ASP A 15 9.10 1.74 -4.88
CA ASP A 15 9.69 0.38 -4.88
C ASP A 15 10.58 0.23 -6.15
N PRO A 16 11.91 0.38 -6.07
CA PRO A 16 12.75 0.54 -7.26
C PRO A 16 12.95 -0.79 -8.00
N LEU A 17 12.61 -1.92 -7.36
CA LEU A 17 12.82 -3.26 -7.87
C LEU A 17 11.52 -4.03 -8.13
N GLY A 18 10.37 -3.57 -7.61
CA GLY A 18 9.08 -4.24 -7.77
C GLY A 18 8.99 -5.61 -7.07
N LEU A 19 10.04 -6.04 -6.37
CA LEU A 19 10.19 -7.40 -5.87
C LEU A 19 9.20 -7.71 -4.76
N THR A 20 8.99 -6.75 -3.87
CA THR A 20 8.03 -6.86 -2.75
C THR A 20 6.61 -6.83 -3.28
N SER A 21 6.36 -5.96 -4.27
CA SER A 21 5.08 -5.88 -4.98
C SER A 21 4.73 -7.18 -5.71
N CYS A 22 5.73 -7.92 -6.22
CA CYS A 22 5.54 -9.25 -6.81
C CYS A 22 5.15 -10.31 -5.77
N GLN A 23 5.80 -10.32 -4.60
CA GLN A 23 5.43 -11.22 -3.50
C GLN A 23 4.00 -10.97 -3.03
N LEU A 24 3.65 -9.70 -2.84
CA LEU A 24 2.30 -9.30 -2.47
C LEU A 24 1.26 -9.68 -3.54
N SER A 25 1.53 -9.42 -4.83
CA SER A 25 0.66 -9.82 -5.94
C SER A 25 0.39 -11.32 -5.88
N LYS A 26 1.45 -12.13 -5.75
CA LYS A 26 1.33 -13.58 -5.69
C LYS A 26 0.52 -14.03 -4.47
N ALA A 27 0.76 -13.45 -3.30
CA ALA A 27 -0.01 -13.78 -2.09
C ALA A 27 -1.50 -13.47 -2.24
N MET A 28 -1.86 -12.35 -2.88
CA MET A 28 -3.27 -12.02 -3.17
C MET A 28 -3.90 -12.99 -4.16
N GLU A 29 -3.19 -13.34 -5.24
CA GLU A 29 -3.66 -14.30 -6.25
C GLU A 29 -3.83 -15.71 -5.68
N ASP A 30 -2.85 -16.19 -4.89
CA ASP A 30 -2.91 -17.49 -4.22
C ASP A 30 -4.06 -17.56 -3.19
N ASN A 31 -4.45 -16.42 -2.61
CA ASN A 31 -5.61 -16.29 -1.72
C ASN A 31 -6.94 -16.05 -2.47
N GLY A 32 -6.97 -16.24 -3.79
CA GLY A 32 -8.18 -16.16 -4.59
C GLY A 32 -8.63 -14.75 -4.97
N THR A 33 -7.76 -13.74 -4.84
CA THR A 33 -8.01 -12.40 -5.39
C THR A 33 -7.36 -12.32 -6.78
N PRO A 34 -8.11 -12.52 -7.88
CA PRO A 34 -7.53 -12.49 -9.21
C PRO A 34 -7.02 -11.09 -9.54
N ARG A 35 -5.79 -11.00 -10.09
CA ARG A 35 -5.21 -9.73 -10.53
C ARG A 35 -6.00 -9.16 -11.72
N PRO A 36 -6.59 -7.96 -11.60
CA PRO A 36 -7.25 -7.31 -12.72
C PRO A 36 -6.26 -6.96 -13.84
N LYS A 37 -6.73 -6.94 -15.09
CA LYS A 37 -5.93 -6.48 -16.23
C LYS A 37 -5.45 -5.05 -15.99
N ASP A 38 -4.20 -4.76 -16.39
CA ASP A 38 -3.58 -3.45 -16.27
C ASP A 38 -3.62 -2.89 -14.84
N SER A 39 -3.42 -3.75 -13.84
CA SER A 39 -3.30 -3.37 -12.43
C SER A 39 -1.91 -3.69 -11.87
N ALA A 40 -1.61 -3.14 -10.70
CA ALA A 40 -0.43 -3.46 -9.91
C ALA A 40 -0.84 -3.65 -8.43
N ALA A 41 -0.14 -4.53 -7.74
CA ALA A 41 -0.28 -4.65 -6.30
C ALA A 41 0.30 -3.40 -5.62
N HIS A 42 -0.38 -2.93 -4.58
CA HIS A 42 0.04 -1.82 -3.74
C HIS A 42 -0.03 -2.26 -2.27
N HIS A 43 1.06 -2.07 -1.54
CA HIS A 43 1.08 -2.27 -0.09
C HIS A 43 0.35 -1.13 0.60
N ILE A 44 -0.54 -1.43 1.54
CA ILE A 44 -1.19 -0.41 2.35
C ILE A 44 -0.17 0.18 3.33
N VAL A 45 0.47 -0.68 4.13
CA VAL A 45 1.65 -0.38 4.93
C VAL A 45 2.88 -0.69 4.07
N PRO A 46 3.65 0.33 3.60
CA PRO A 46 4.80 0.07 2.75
C PRO A 46 5.89 -0.70 3.49
N GLU A 47 6.45 -1.71 2.82
CA GLU A 47 7.45 -2.60 3.41
C GLU A 47 8.76 -1.88 3.73
N THR A 48 9.22 -1.02 2.83
CA THR A 48 10.60 -0.49 2.84
C THR A 48 10.68 0.97 3.23
N ALA A 49 9.58 1.73 3.19
CA ALA A 49 9.58 3.14 3.54
C ALA A 49 9.92 3.29 5.03
N LYS A 50 11.01 3.99 5.36
CA LYS A 50 11.49 4.13 6.74
C LYS A 50 10.42 4.68 7.69
N GLY A 51 9.64 5.66 7.23
CA GLY A 51 8.57 6.28 8.00
C GLY A 51 7.43 5.33 8.41
N ALA A 52 7.23 4.21 7.71
CA ALA A 52 6.16 3.25 8.03
C ALA A 52 6.56 2.17 9.05
N GLN A 53 7.73 2.29 9.68
CA GLN A 53 8.17 1.36 10.72
C GLN A 53 7.14 1.18 11.85
N PRO A 54 6.48 2.24 12.37
CA PRO A 54 5.48 2.07 13.43
C PRO A 54 4.33 1.15 13.04
N ALA A 55 3.74 1.31 11.84
CA ALA A 55 2.70 0.41 11.36
C ALA A 55 3.24 -1.02 11.14
N ARG A 56 4.45 -1.18 10.60
CA ARG A 56 5.07 -2.52 10.43
C ARG A 56 5.29 -3.23 11.75
N ASP A 57 5.68 -2.51 12.80
CA ASP A 57 5.86 -3.09 14.13
C ASP A 57 4.54 -3.63 14.70
N VAL A 58 3.43 -2.92 14.44
CA VAL A 58 2.07 -3.40 14.79
C VAL A 58 1.68 -4.63 13.97
N LEU A 59 1.92 -4.65 12.66
CA LEU A 59 1.67 -5.84 11.84
C LEU A 59 2.46 -7.05 12.36
N LYS A 60 3.75 -6.85 12.65
CA LYS A 60 4.64 -7.87 13.20
C LYS A 60 4.16 -8.38 14.56
N LYS A 61 3.75 -7.48 15.47
CA LYS A 61 3.18 -7.82 16.78
C LYS A 61 2.01 -8.81 16.64
N HIS A 62 1.16 -8.63 15.63
CA HIS A 62 -0.02 -9.47 15.39
C HIS A 62 0.19 -10.62 14.40
N LYS A 63 1.44 -10.82 13.95
CA LYS A 63 1.80 -11.82 12.93
C LYS A 63 0.98 -11.63 11.64
N ILE A 64 0.77 -10.39 11.24
CA ILE A 64 0.21 -10.02 9.93
C ILE A 64 1.41 -9.84 9.01
N ASP A 65 1.46 -10.60 7.92
CA ASP A 65 2.56 -10.54 6.97
C ASP A 65 2.50 -9.22 6.19
N VAL A 66 3.61 -8.49 6.16
CA VAL A 66 3.73 -7.24 5.38
C VAL A 66 3.55 -7.50 3.89
N ASN A 67 3.92 -8.69 3.40
CA ASN A 67 3.69 -9.13 2.03
C ASN A 67 2.42 -9.98 1.89
N GLY A 68 1.60 -10.05 2.94
CA GLY A 68 0.37 -10.81 2.97
C GLY A 68 -0.82 -10.08 2.34
N THR A 69 -1.82 -10.86 1.94
CA THR A 69 -3.06 -10.40 1.31
C THR A 69 -3.82 -9.32 2.10
N ASP A 70 -3.70 -9.30 3.42
CA ASP A 70 -4.38 -8.31 4.28
C ASP A 70 -3.83 -6.91 4.04
N ASN A 71 -2.51 -6.80 3.78
CA ASN A 71 -1.80 -5.55 3.56
C ASN A 71 -1.75 -5.12 2.08
N GLY A 72 -2.52 -5.77 1.19
CA GLY A 72 -2.46 -5.53 -0.25
C GLY A 72 -3.78 -5.14 -0.90
N VAL A 73 -3.67 -4.33 -1.95
CA VAL A 73 -4.77 -3.99 -2.86
C VAL A 73 -4.25 -3.94 -4.30
N PHE A 74 -5.02 -4.47 -5.26
CA PHE A 74 -4.75 -4.23 -6.68
C PHE A 74 -5.32 -2.88 -7.09
N LEU A 75 -4.44 -2.00 -7.57
CA LEU A 75 -4.79 -0.68 -8.07
C LEU A 75 -4.50 -0.57 -9.56
N PRO A 76 -5.28 0.22 -10.30
CA PRO A 76 -5.05 0.42 -11.71
C PRO A 76 -3.68 1.06 -11.97
N ASN A 77 -2.93 0.54 -12.95
CA ASN A 77 -1.65 1.11 -13.35
C ASN A 77 -1.83 2.14 -14.48
N ARG A 78 -0.73 2.78 -14.90
CA ARG A 78 -0.74 3.83 -15.96
C ARG A 78 -1.32 3.40 -17.32
N ASN A 79 -1.39 2.10 -17.60
CA ASN A 79 -1.91 1.56 -18.85
C ASN A 79 -3.41 1.20 -18.73
N ASN A 80 -4.00 1.31 -17.54
CA ASN A 80 -5.39 0.93 -17.30
C ASN A 80 -6.35 1.95 -17.91
N THR A 81 -6.93 1.60 -19.05
CA THR A 81 -7.97 2.37 -19.75
C THR A 81 -9.39 1.84 -19.49
N SER A 82 -9.52 0.85 -18.60
CA SER A 82 -10.80 0.23 -18.24
C SER A 82 -11.58 1.04 -17.20
N ASN A 83 -12.81 0.61 -16.91
CA ASN A 83 -13.66 1.14 -15.83
C ASN A 83 -13.32 0.55 -14.44
N MET A 84 -12.13 -0.02 -14.25
CA MET A 84 -11.67 -0.47 -12.93
C MET A 84 -11.69 0.71 -11.95
N SER A 85 -12.31 0.55 -10.78
CA SER A 85 -12.29 1.59 -9.74
C SER A 85 -10.91 1.66 -9.06
N GLY A 86 -10.63 2.78 -8.41
CA GLY A 86 -9.47 2.95 -7.56
C GLY A 86 -8.49 4.00 -8.06
N ILE A 87 -7.75 4.56 -7.10
CA ILE A 87 -6.71 5.55 -7.33
C ILE A 87 -5.60 4.99 -8.22
N LEU A 88 -5.05 5.81 -9.11
CA LEU A 88 -3.96 5.40 -9.97
C LEU A 88 -2.72 4.99 -9.15
N HIS A 89 -2.25 3.76 -9.39
CA HIS A 89 -0.99 3.29 -8.84
C HIS A 89 0.19 4.00 -9.49
N ASN A 90 0.85 4.87 -8.73
CA ASN A 90 2.06 5.58 -9.14
C ASN A 90 3.31 5.15 -8.33
N GLY A 91 3.18 4.13 -7.49
CA GLY A 91 4.26 3.59 -6.64
C GLY A 91 4.69 4.52 -5.50
N LYS A 92 4.01 5.65 -5.27
CA LYS A 92 4.38 6.62 -4.23
C LYS A 92 3.69 6.29 -2.90
N HIS A 93 4.45 6.47 -1.83
CA HIS A 93 3.94 6.60 -0.46
C HIS A 93 4.36 7.97 0.10
N PRO A 94 3.62 9.05 -0.17
CA PRO A 94 3.98 10.36 0.38
C PRO A 94 3.91 10.35 1.92
N ASN A 95 4.61 11.29 2.56
CA ASN A 95 4.67 11.37 4.02
C ASN A 95 3.30 11.47 4.70
N ASP A 96 2.36 12.19 4.08
CA ASP A 96 1.01 12.34 4.63
C ASP A 96 0.26 11.01 4.65
N TYR A 97 0.37 10.23 3.57
CA TYR A 97 -0.15 8.86 3.51
C TYR A 97 0.49 7.97 4.58
N ILE A 98 1.82 7.96 4.67
CA ILE A 98 2.54 7.14 5.67
C ILE A 98 2.12 7.53 7.10
N THR A 99 2.01 8.84 7.37
CA THR A 99 1.56 9.36 8.66
C THR A 99 0.15 8.91 8.97
N ALA A 100 -0.78 9.03 8.01
CA ALA A 100 -2.16 8.60 8.17
C ALA A 100 -2.25 7.08 8.44
N VAL A 101 -1.53 6.26 7.67
CA VAL A 101 -1.47 4.80 7.89
C VAL A 101 -0.92 4.46 9.28
N ASN A 102 0.19 5.08 9.70
CA ASN A 102 0.76 4.85 11.03
C ASN A 102 -0.24 5.16 12.15
N ASN A 103 -0.92 6.29 12.07
CA ASN A 103 -1.90 6.71 13.07
C ASN A 103 -3.09 5.74 13.11
N ARG A 104 -3.68 5.45 11.95
CA ARG A 104 -4.85 4.57 11.83
C ARG A 104 -4.56 3.16 12.32
N ILE A 105 -3.43 2.57 11.93
CA ILE A 105 -3.03 1.22 12.37
C ILE A 105 -2.69 1.18 13.87
N SER A 106 -2.02 2.20 14.39
CA SER A 106 -1.72 2.30 15.83
C SER A 106 -2.99 2.43 16.67
N ASP A 107 -3.95 3.25 16.24
CA ASP A 107 -5.20 3.44 16.96
C ASP A 107 -6.10 2.21 16.87
N ALA A 108 -6.13 1.55 15.72
CA ALA A 108 -6.83 0.27 15.54
C ALA A 108 -6.27 -0.83 16.44
N ASP A 109 -4.94 -0.91 16.62
CA ASP A 109 -4.31 -1.83 17.58
C ASP A 109 -4.73 -1.52 19.03
N LYS A 110 -4.75 -0.25 19.43
CA LYS A 110 -5.16 0.15 20.78
C LYS A 110 -6.62 -0.19 21.07
N ILE A 111 -7.50 -0.01 20.08
CA ILE A 111 -8.95 -0.17 20.25
C ILE A 111 -9.37 -1.64 20.13
N GLY A 112 -8.90 -2.33 19.09
CA GLY A 112 -9.40 -3.64 18.69
C GLY A 112 -8.34 -4.73 18.60
N GLY A 113 -7.09 -4.45 18.98
CA GLY A 113 -5.98 -5.39 18.86
C GLY A 113 -5.82 -5.89 17.41
N LYS A 114 -5.56 -7.19 17.25
CA LYS A 114 -5.37 -7.81 15.93
C LYS A 114 -6.56 -7.59 15.00
N GLN A 115 -7.79 -7.76 15.50
CA GLN A 115 -8.98 -7.64 14.66
C GLN A 115 -9.17 -6.19 14.22
N GLY A 116 -8.96 -5.22 15.11
CA GLY A 116 -8.99 -3.80 14.76
C GLY A 116 -8.01 -3.48 13.63
N VAL A 117 -6.78 -3.99 13.70
CA VAL A 117 -5.77 -3.79 12.64
C VAL A 117 -6.21 -4.39 11.30
N LEU A 118 -6.78 -5.60 11.30
CA LEU A 118 -7.29 -6.23 10.07
C LEU A 118 -8.48 -5.45 9.47
N ASP A 119 -9.39 -5.01 10.32
CA ASP A 119 -10.54 -4.20 9.92
C ASP A 119 -10.07 -2.87 9.32
N GLU A 120 -9.04 -2.27 9.90
CA GLU A 120 -8.50 -1.01 9.42
C GLU A 120 -7.73 -1.13 8.10
N LEU A 121 -6.94 -2.20 7.93
CA LEU A 121 -6.36 -2.53 6.63
C LEU A 121 -7.45 -2.74 5.57
N LYS A 122 -8.55 -3.41 5.92
CA LYS A 122 -9.70 -3.58 5.03
C LYS A 122 -10.39 -2.24 4.71
N ASN A 123 -10.50 -1.34 5.68
CA ASN A 123 -11.04 0.01 5.46
C ASN A 123 -10.18 0.81 4.49
N ILE A 124 -8.87 0.84 4.69
CA ILE A 124 -7.94 1.54 3.79
C ILE A 124 -7.98 0.91 2.39
N LYS A 125 -7.98 -0.42 2.30
CA LYS A 125 -8.16 -1.15 1.03
C LYS A 125 -9.39 -0.68 0.27
N ASN A 126 -10.52 -0.57 0.96
CA ASN A 126 -11.78 -0.10 0.37
C ASN A 126 -11.71 1.37 -0.06
N ILE A 127 -11.06 2.24 0.72
CA ILE A 127 -10.88 3.64 0.33
C ILE A 127 -10.07 3.71 -0.97
N LEU A 128 -8.93 3.02 -1.04
CA LEU A 128 -8.06 3.06 -2.22
C LEU A 128 -8.70 2.44 -3.46
N SER A 129 -9.44 1.34 -3.32
CA SER A 129 -10.09 0.64 -4.44
C SER A 129 -11.38 1.29 -4.94
N ASN A 130 -12.02 2.15 -4.14
CA ASN A 130 -13.21 2.91 -4.54
C ASN A 130 -12.91 4.38 -4.86
N ALA A 131 -11.67 4.85 -4.65
CA ALA A 131 -11.27 6.20 -4.97
C ALA A 131 -11.38 6.50 -6.47
N GLU A 132 -11.65 7.76 -6.81
CA GLU A 132 -11.55 8.26 -8.18
C GLU A 132 -10.11 8.12 -8.69
N ARG A 133 -9.97 7.89 -10.00
CA ARG A 133 -8.68 7.55 -10.61
C ARG A 133 -7.60 8.61 -10.37
N ASP A 134 -8.01 9.87 -10.34
CA ASP A 134 -7.19 11.08 -10.19
C ASP A 134 -7.12 11.59 -8.74
N SER A 135 -7.61 10.82 -7.77
CA SER A 135 -7.48 11.13 -6.34
C SER A 135 -6.02 11.38 -5.94
N SER A 136 -5.81 12.24 -4.95
CA SER A 136 -4.48 12.59 -4.47
C SER A 136 -4.01 11.66 -3.36
N TRP A 137 -2.83 11.06 -3.55
CA TRP A 137 -2.16 10.27 -2.51
C TRP A 137 -1.83 11.05 -1.23
N TYR A 138 -1.81 12.39 -1.28
CA TYR A 138 -1.56 13.24 -0.10
C TYR A 138 -2.79 13.43 0.78
N THR A 139 -3.99 13.17 0.27
CA THR A 139 -5.26 13.48 0.97
C THR A 139 -6.25 12.32 0.96
N ILE A 140 -5.86 11.15 0.45
CA ILE A 140 -6.79 10.02 0.27
C ILE A 140 -7.14 9.30 1.58
N LEU A 141 -6.32 9.45 2.63
CA LEU A 141 -6.53 8.89 3.96
C LEU A 141 -6.61 10.01 5.00
#